data_AF-A0A1F8NNL6-F1
#
_entry.id   AF-A0A1F8NNL6-F1
#
_cell.length_a   1.000
_cell.length_b   1.000
_cell.length_c   1.000
_cell.angle_alpha   90.00
_cell.angle_beta   90.00
_cell.angle_gamma   90.00
#
_symmetry.space_group_name_H-M   'P 1'
#
loop_
_entity.id
_entity.type
_entity.pdbx_description
1 polymer ?
#
loop_
_entity_poly.entity_id
_entity_poly.type
_entity_poly.pdbx_seq_one_letter_code
_entity_poly.pdbx_strand_id
1 'polypeptide(L)' 'MPEKTYTRTLGENSRKRHSYKTEKGKVVDFVVQMEVRVEGQWKSVIRYDCSHKFAHVDRYNIKERFLKGGFP' A
#
# COMPACT_ATOMS: atom_id res chain seq x y z
N MET A 1 0.77 -5.40 -21.32
CA MET A 1 0.54 -5.82 -19.93
C MET A 1 -0.50 -4.88 -19.33
N PRO A 2 -1.76 -5.30 -19.16
CA PRO A 2 -2.78 -4.42 -18.60
C PRO A 2 -2.52 -4.18 -17.11
N GLU A 3 -2.50 -2.91 -16.72
CA GLU A 3 -2.51 -2.46 -15.34
C GLU A 3 -3.92 -2.00 -14.98
N LYS A 4 -4.41 -2.43 -13.81
CA LYS A 4 -5.72 -2.04 -13.30
C LYS A 4 -5.55 -1.48 -11.90
N THR A 5 -6.11 -0.30 -11.67
CA THR A 5 -6.10 0.37 -10.37
C THR A 5 -7.52 0.75 -9.98
N TYR A 6 -7.89 0.46 -8.74
CA TYR A 6 -9.16 0.91 -8.17
C TYR A 6 -9.00 1.30 -6.71
N THR A 7 -9.92 2.15 -6.26
CA THR A 7 -10.00 2.59 -4.86
C THR A 7 -11.35 2.21 -4.30
N ARG A 8 -11.36 1.60 -3.11
CA ARG A 8 -12.56 1.25 -2.36
C ARG A 8 -12.52 1.96 -1.01
N THR A 9 -13.52 2.80 -0.75
CA THR A 9 -13.74 3.37 0.58
C THR A 9 -14.15 2.26 1.55
N LEU A 10 -13.51 2.21 2.72
CA LEU A 10 -13.80 1.23 3.78
C LEU A 10 -14.55 1.86 4.96
N GLY A 11 -14.53 3.20 5.05
CA GLY A 11 -15.28 4.02 5.98
C GLY A 11 -14.99 5.49 5.72
N GLU A 12 -15.58 6.39 6.50
CA GLU A 12 -15.47 7.86 6.29
C GLU A 12 -14.02 8.36 6.21
N ASN A 13 -13.14 7.77 7.02
CA ASN A 13 -11.72 8.13 7.09
C ASN A 13 -10.79 6.98 6.73
N SER A 14 -11.25 5.97 6.00
CA SER A 14 -10.39 4.85 5.56
C SER A 14 -10.70 4.41 4.14
N ARG A 15 -9.65 4.07 3.39
CA ARG A 15 -9.78 3.54 2.03
C ARG A 15 -8.70 2.51 1.74
N LYS A 16 -9.03 1.61 0.83
CA LYS A 16 -8.10 0.66 0.22
C LYS A 16 -7.85 1.09 -1.22
N ARG A 17 -6.58 1.24 -1.58
CA ARG A 17 -6.14 1.31 -2.98
C ARG A 17 -5.57 -0.06 -3.38
N HIS A 18 -5.94 -0.52 -4.57
CA HIS A 18 -5.43 -1.76 -5.12
C HIS A 18 -5.03 -1.51 -6.57
N SER A 19 -3.77 -1.77 -6.91
CA SER A 19 -3.29 -1.89 -8.27
C SER A 19 -2.72 -3.28 -8.51
N TYR A 20 -2.90 -3.80 -9.72
CA TYR A 20 -2.25 -5.03 -10.14
C TYR A 20 -1.99 -5.03 -11.63
N LYS A 21 -0.94 -5.75 -12.03
CA LYS A 21 -0.58 -5.98 -13.43
C LYS A 21 -0.73 -7.45 -13.72
N THR A 22 -1.28 -7.76 -14.89
CA THR A 22 -1.37 -9.13 -15.36
C THR A 22 -0.58 -9.37 -16.63
N GLU A 23 -0.04 -10.58 -16.73
CA GLU A 23 0.59 -11.12 -17.93
C GLU A 23 0.01 -12.50 -18.19
N LYS A 24 -0.52 -12.73 -19.41
CA LYS A 24 -1.17 -14.00 -19.80
C LYS A 24 -2.22 -14.49 -18.78
N GLY A 25 -2.98 -13.55 -18.22
CA GLY A 25 -4.02 -13.84 -17.21
C GLY A 25 -3.53 -14.08 -15.78
N LYS A 26 -2.21 -14.04 -15.53
CA LYS A 26 -1.61 -14.19 -14.19
C LYS A 26 -1.21 -12.83 -13.62
N VAL A 27 -1.44 -12.60 -12.33
CA VAL A 27 -0.95 -11.41 -11.63
C VAL A 27 0.57 -11.54 -11.48
N VAL A 28 1.31 -10.58 -12.04
CA VAL A 28 2.78 -10.55 -11.98
C VAL A 28 3.30 -9.48 -11.02
N ASP A 29 2.47 -8.49 -10.69
CA ASP A 29 2.78 -7.40 -9.79
C ASP A 29 1.47 -6.91 -9.17
N PHE A 30 1.50 -6.56 -7.88
CA PHE A 30 0.36 -5.97 -7.19
C PHE A 30 0.82 -5.06 -6.07
N VAL A 31 0.00 -4.04 -5.80
CA VAL A 31 0.09 -3.20 -4.61
C VAL A 31 -1.30 -3.12 -3.99
N VAL A 32 -1.41 -3.53 -2.73
CA VAL A 32 -2.60 -3.32 -1.90
C VAL A 32 -2.23 -2.41 -0.75
N GLN A 33 -2.80 -1.21 -0.73
CA GLN A 33 -2.49 -0.19 0.25
C GLN A 33 -3.74 0.23 1.03
N MET A 34 -3.65 0.20 2.35
CA MET A 34 -4.64 0.80 3.24
C MET A 34 -4.18 2.19 3.63
N GLU A 35 -5.09 3.15 3.50
CA GLU A 35 -4.87 4.54 3.86
C GLU A 35 -5.96 5.00 4.81
N VAL A 36 -5.57 5.85 5.75
CA VAL A 36 -6.51 6.53 6.63
C VAL A 36 -6.34 8.04 6.51
N ARG A 37 -7.42 8.76 6.77
CA ARG A 37 -7.43 10.21 6.73
C ARG A 37 -6.99 10.76 8.08
N VAL A 38 -5.88 11.50 8.10
CA VAL A 38 -5.32 12.17 9.27
C VAL A 38 -5.09 13.62 8.87
N GLU A 39 -5.66 14.57 9.64
CA GLU A 39 -5.49 16.01 9.37
C GLU A 39 -5.89 16.40 7.93
N GLY A 40 -6.95 15.78 7.41
CA GLY A 40 -7.44 16.02 6.05
C GLY A 40 -6.66 15.32 4.94
N GLN A 41 -5.50 14.73 5.23
CA GLN A 41 -4.62 14.05 4.28
C GLN A 41 -4.73 12.52 4.37
N TRP A 42 -4.59 11.81 3.25
CA TRP A 42 -4.55 10.35 3.23
C TRP A 42 -3.13 9.86 3.53
N LYS A 43 -2.93 9.17 4.66
CA LYS A 43 -1.65 8.57 5.05
C LYS A 43 -1.72 7.05 4.87
N SER A 44 -0.69 6.46 4.27
CA SER A 44 -0.55 5.00 4.17
C SER A 44 -0.30 4.39 5.53
N VAL A 45 -1.03 3.33 5.87
CA VAL A 45 -0.89 2.60 7.15
C VAL A 45 -0.31 1.22 6.90
N ILE A 46 -0.78 0.53 5.86
CA ILE A 46 -0.28 -0.79 5.48
C ILE A 46 -0.16 -0.83 3.96
N ARG A 47 0.95 -1.34 3.45
CA ARG A 47 1.15 -1.62 2.04
C ARG A 47 1.64 -3.06 1.90
N TYR A 48 0.91 -3.82 1.10
CA TYR A 48 1.36 -5.10 0.58
C TYR A 48 1.82 -4.88 -0.85
N ASP A 49 3.04 -5.26 -1.17
CA ASP A 49 3.48 -5.33 -2.55
C ASP A 49 4.33 -6.57 -2.82
N CYS A 50 4.42 -6.90 -4.11
CA CYS A 50 5.22 -8.01 -4.59
C CYS A 50 6.56 -7.50 -5.14
N SER A 51 7.33 -6.78 -4.31
CA SER A 51 8.73 -6.49 -4.63
C SER A 51 9.55 -7.78 -4.51
N HIS A 52 10.36 -8.12 -5.51
CA HIS A 52 11.25 -9.31 -5.50
C HIS A 52 10.62 -10.72 -5.39
N LYS A 53 9.40 -10.94 -5.91
CA LYS A 53 8.72 -12.27 -5.94
C LYS A 53 8.28 -12.81 -4.56
N PHE A 54 8.40 -12.02 -3.50
CA PHE A 54 7.88 -12.33 -2.18
C PHE A 54 6.86 -11.25 -1.76
N ALA A 55 5.84 -11.63 -1.00
CA ALA A 55 4.91 -10.67 -0.46
C ALA A 55 5.57 -9.88 0.67
N HIS A 56 5.79 -8.58 0.47
CA HIS A 56 6.27 -7.67 1.49
C HIS A 56 5.08 -6.99 2.18
N VAL A 57 5.22 -6.68 3.47
CA VAL A 57 4.24 -5.93 4.24
C VAL A 57 4.93 -4.76 4.91
N ASP A 58 4.73 -3.56 4.37
CA ASP A 58 5.14 -2.33 5.03
C ASP A 58 4.02 -1.88 5.96
N ARG A 59 4.34 -1.72 7.25
CA ARG A 59 3.44 -1.13 8.24
C ARG A 59 3.98 0.22 8.66
N TYR A 60 3.23 1.27 8.37
CA TYR A 60 3.53 2.63 8.80
C TYR A 60 2.77 2.92 10.10
N ASN A 61 3.51 3.29 11.14
CA ASN A 61 2.90 3.78 12.37
C ASN A 61 2.56 5.26 12.19
N ILE A 62 1.31 5.63 12.45
CA ILE A 62 0.82 7.02 12.37
C ILE A 62 1.30 7.83 13.58
N LYS A 63 1.73 7.15 14.66
CA LYS A 63 2.52 7.81 15.72
C LYS A 63 3.89 8.12 15.12
N GLU A 64 4.15 9.41 14.88
CA GLU A 64 5.46 9.87 14.44
C GLU A 64 6.55 9.38 15.41
N ARG A 65 7.27 8.35 14.99
CA ARG A 65 8.68 8.20 15.33
C ARG A 65 9.36 7.74 14.06
N PHE A 66 9.89 8.72 13.34
CA PHE A 66 10.91 8.50 12.35
C PHE A 66 12.03 7.66 12.98
N LEU A 67 12.07 6.36 12.70
CA LEU A 67 13.32 5.61 12.77
C LEU A 67 13.98 5.72 11.40
N LYS A 68 14.45 6.93 11.09
CA LYS A 68 15.55 7.14 10.15
C LYS A 68 16.81 7.30 11.00
N GLY A 69 17.73 6.35 10.85
CA GLY A 69 19.01 6.24 11.53
C GLY A 69 19.31 4.74 11.59
N GLY A 70 20.01 4.15 10.63
CA GLY A 70 21.41 4.44 10.41
C GLY A 70 22.19 3.86 11.58
N PHE A 71 22.53 2.56 11.49
CA PHE A 71 23.55 1.95 12.36
C PHE A 71 24.85 2.74 12.20
N PRO A 72 25.43 3.19 13.31
CA PRO A 72 26.66 2.56 13.79
C PRO A 72 26.45 1.77 15.09
#